data_AF-A0A542D978-F1
#
_entry.id   AF-A0A542D978-F1
#
_cell.length_a   1.000
_cell.length_b   1.000
_cell.length_c   1.000
_cell.angle_alpha   90.00
_cell.angle_beta   90.00
_cell.angle_gamma   90.00
#
_symmetry.space_group_name_H-M   'P 1'
#
loop_
_entity.id
_entity.type
_entity.pdbx_description
1 polymer ?
#
loop_
_entity_poly.entity_id
_entity_poly.type
_entity_poly.pdbx_seq_one_letter_code
_entity_poly.pdbx_strand_id
1 'polypeptide(L)'
;MSIAVDIDIIQNTEFNNFLKECKKGLATINRIHQSLLEAASEGLTTRQVSDICDISIYVARHWLARLKEVDIVRSSPVNGKSLRWFIN
;
A
#
# COMPACT_ATOMS: atom_id res chain seq x y z
N MET A 1 -12.89 1.67 -25.47
CA MET A 1 -13.15 1.80 -24.02
C MET A 1 -12.64 0.53 -23.37
N SER A 2 -11.90 0.49 -22.28
CA SER A 2 -10.93 1.41 -21.69
C SER A 2 -10.18 0.50 -20.71
N ILE A 3 -9.10 -0.15 -21.13
CA ILE A 3 -8.42 -1.20 -20.33
C ILE A 3 -8.04 -0.71 -18.92
N ALA A 4 -7.78 0.59 -18.77
CA ALA A 4 -7.50 1.21 -17.48
C ALA A 4 -8.69 1.17 -16.50
N VAL A 5 -9.93 1.31 -17.00
CA VAL A 5 -11.14 1.32 -16.14
C VAL A 5 -11.38 -0.06 -15.54
N ASP A 6 -11.11 -1.12 -16.31
CA ASP A 6 -11.28 -2.49 -15.84
C ASP A 6 -10.26 -2.84 -14.75
N ILE A 7 -9.00 -2.38 -14.87
CA ILE A 7 -7.95 -2.60 -13.88
C ILE A 7 -8.25 -1.86 -12.57
N ASP A 8 -8.68 -0.59 -12.65
CA ASP A 8 -9.03 0.21 -11.47
C ASP A 8 -10.20 -0.40 -10.67
N ILE A 9 -11.17 -1.02 -11.37
CA ILE A 9 -12.32 -1.70 -10.74
C ILE A 9 -11.88 -3.01 -10.08
N ILE A 10 -11.01 -3.78 -10.72
CA ILE A 10 -10.50 -5.06 -10.19
C ILE A 10 -9.66 -4.82 -8.93
N GLN A 11 -8.72 -3.87 -8.96
CA GLN A 11 -7.91 -3.52 -7.80
C GLN A 11 -8.75 -3.00 -6.63
N ASN A 12 -9.76 -2.17 -6.90
CA ASN A 12 -10.72 -1.74 -5.87
C ASN A 12 -11.49 -2.92 -5.27
N THR A 13 -11.83 -3.93 -6.07
CA THR A 13 -12.54 -5.11 -5.58
C THR A 13 -11.66 -5.97 -4.68
N GLU A 14 -10.41 -6.22 -5.07
CA GLU A 14 -9.44 -6.97 -4.27
C GLU A 14 -9.09 -6.25 -2.97
N PHE A 15 -8.85 -4.95 -3.03
CA PHE A 15 -8.61 -4.14 -1.83
C PHE A 15 -9.82 -4.17 -0.88
N ASN A 16 -11.04 -4.01 -1.38
CA ASN A 16 -12.24 -4.08 -0.55
C ASN A 16 -12.44 -5.47 0.08
N ASN A 17 -12.07 -6.54 -0.60
CA ASN A 17 -12.12 -7.89 -0.04
C ASN A 17 -11.07 -8.08 1.06
N PHE A 18 -9.83 -7.64 0.83
CA PHE A 18 -8.77 -7.64 1.85
C PHE A 18 -9.17 -6.85 3.10
N LEU A 19 -9.79 -5.68 2.92
CA LEU A 19 -10.29 -4.84 4.00
C LEU A 19 -11.37 -5.54 4.84
N LYS A 20 -12.28 -6.30 4.22
CA LYS A 20 -13.32 -7.08 4.93
C LYS A 20 -12.73 -8.19 5.80
N GLU A 21 -11.63 -8.79 5.38
CA GLU A 21 -10.92 -9.82 6.15
C GLU A 21 -10.17 -9.22 7.36
N CYS A 22 -9.71 -7.97 7.24
CA CYS A 22 -9.00 -7.26 8.28
C CYS A 22 -9.93 -6.71 9.37
N LYS A 23 -10.22 -7.52 10.40
CA LYS A 23 -11.08 -7.14 11.55
C LYS A 23 -10.56 -5.95 12.39
N LYS A 24 -9.29 -5.56 12.25
CA LYS A 24 -8.64 -4.44 12.99
C LYS A 24 -7.65 -3.73 12.08
N GLY A 25 -7.52 -2.40 12.21
CA GLY A 25 -6.53 -1.61 11.47
C GLY A 25 -7.00 -1.06 10.12
N LEU A 26 -8.30 -1.15 9.80
CA LEU A 26 -8.89 -0.66 8.55
C LEU A 26 -8.51 0.79 8.23
N ALA A 27 -8.62 1.68 9.22
CA ALA A 27 -8.26 3.09 9.08
C ALA A 27 -6.76 3.27 8.78
N THR A 28 -5.90 2.45 9.38
CA THR A 28 -4.46 2.45 9.13
C THR A 28 -4.15 1.97 7.71
N ILE A 29 -4.77 0.87 7.29
CA ILE A 29 -4.58 0.31 5.95
C ILE A 29 -5.00 1.34 4.88
N ASN A 30 -6.18 1.96 5.06
CA ASN A 30 -6.68 2.99 4.15
C ASN A 30 -5.73 4.19 4.08
N ARG A 31 -5.18 4.65 5.21
CA ARG A 31 -4.19 5.73 5.23
C ARG A 31 -2.90 5.36 4.50
N ILE A 32 -2.40 4.14 4.70
CA ILE A 32 -1.21 3.64 4.00
C ILE A 32 -1.46 3.62 2.50
N HIS A 33 -2.57 3.02 2.07
CA HIS A 33 -2.96 2.95 0.66
C HIS A 33 -3.09 4.34 0.04
N GLN A 34 -3.80 5.24 0.70
CA GLN A 34 -3.97 6.62 0.25
C GLN A 34 -2.64 7.37 0.12
N SER A 35 -1.72 7.19 1.09
CA SER A 35 -0.39 7.82 1.02
C SER A 35 0.43 7.34 -0.18
N LEU A 36 0.27 6.07 -0.57
CA LEU A 36 0.95 5.50 -1.73
C LEU A 36 0.32 5.95 -3.05
N LEU A 37 -1.01 6.09 -3.09
CA LEU A 37 -1.71 6.67 -4.24
C LEU A 37 -1.25 8.12 -4.49
N GLU A 38 -1.14 8.92 -3.43
CA GLU A 38 -0.69 10.32 -3.52
C GLU A 38 0.76 10.44 -3.96
N ALA A 39 1.62 9.50 -3.54
CA ALA A 39 3.02 9.44 -3.99
C ALA A 39 3.17 8.94 -5.44
N ALA A 40 2.12 8.35 -6.02
CA ALA A 40 2.05 7.86 -7.38
C ALA A 40 3.34 7.13 -7.82
N SER A 41 3.98 7.60 -8.89
CA SER A 41 5.20 7.00 -9.45
C SER A 41 6.46 7.17 -8.59
N GLU A 42 6.47 8.13 -7.66
CA GLU A 42 7.64 8.34 -6.79
C GLU A 42 7.75 7.26 -5.73
N GLY A 43 6.61 6.76 -5.23
CA GLY A 43 6.55 5.78 -4.14
C GLY A 43 7.11 6.29 -2.81
N LEU A 44 6.96 5.49 -1.76
CA LEU A 44 7.37 5.85 -0.39
C LEU A 44 8.25 4.79 0.24
N THR A 45 9.24 5.20 1.03
CA THR A 45 9.93 4.27 1.93
C THR A 45 9.05 3.89 3.11
N THR A 46 9.32 2.75 3.76
CA THR A 46 8.58 2.35 4.97
C THR A 46 8.64 3.43 6.08
N ARG A 47 9.75 4.17 6.18
CA ARG A 47 9.87 5.28 7.12
C ARG A 47 8.91 6.42 6.77
N GLN A 48 8.87 6.84 5.50
CA GLN A 48 7.93 7.88 5.08
C GLN A 48 6.46 7.48 5.31
N VAL A 49 6.10 6.22 5.04
CA VAL A 49 4.75 5.70 5.35
C VAL A 49 4.46 5.77 6.85
N SER A 50 5.44 5.40 7.69
CA SER A 50 5.35 5.51 9.14
C SER A 50 5.04 6.94 9.58
N ASP A 51 5.80 7.90 9.05
CA ASP A 51 5.73 9.30 9.41
C ASP A 51 4.41 9.95 8.91
N ILE A 52 3.99 9.64 7.68
CA ILE A 52 2.74 10.18 7.08
C ILE A 52 1.51 9.62 7.78
N CYS A 53 1.50 8.33 8.10
CA CYS A 53 0.33 7.68 8.70
C CYS A 53 0.28 7.80 10.23
N ASP A 54 1.30 8.40 10.86
CA ASP A 54 1.49 8.50 12.31
C ASP A 54 1.36 7.13 13.02
N ILE A 55 2.14 6.17 12.52
CA ILE A 55 2.19 4.79 13.04
C ILE A 55 3.63 4.38 13.29
N SER A 56 3.83 3.30 14.05
CA SER A 56 5.18 2.74 14.19
C SER A 56 5.67 2.12 12.88
N ILE A 57 6.99 2.20 12.66
CA ILE A 57 7.62 1.65 11.46
C ILE A 57 7.39 0.14 11.30
N TYR A 58 7.16 -0.57 12.41
CA TYR A 58 6.83 -2.00 12.43
C TYR A 58 5.40 -2.26 11.96
N VAL A 59 4.44 -1.41 12.37
CA VAL A 59 3.05 -1.49 11.90
C VAL A 59 2.98 -1.16 10.41
N ALA A 60 3.70 -0.12 9.96
CA ALA A 60 3.80 0.22 8.54
C ALA A 60 4.36 -0.98 7.74
N ARG A 61 5.48 -1.56 8.19
CA ARG A 61 6.09 -2.73 7.53
C ARG A 61 5.14 -3.93 7.48
N HIS A 62 4.45 -4.22 8.57
CA HIS A 62 3.51 -5.34 8.65
C HIS A 62 2.41 -5.21 7.58
N TRP A 63 1.76 -4.04 7.51
CA TRP A 63 0.69 -3.84 6.54
C TRP A 63 1.17 -3.76 5.10
N LEU A 64 2.31 -3.12 4.84
CA LEU A 64 2.91 -3.09 3.51
C LEU A 64 3.26 -4.49 2.99
N ALA A 65 3.75 -5.37 3.87
CA ALA A 65 4.00 -6.77 3.52
C ALA A 65 2.70 -7.50 3.16
N ARG A 66 1.63 -7.35 3.95
CA ARG A 66 0.33 -7.97 3.64
C ARG A 66 -0.30 -7.44 2.37
N LEU A 67 -0.24 -6.14 2.14
CA LEU A 67 -0.72 -5.52 0.89
C LEU A 67 0.05 -6.05 -0.33
N LYS A 68 1.33 -6.39 -0.17
CA LYS A 68 2.13 -7.01 -1.22
C LYS A 68 1.76 -8.48 -1.46
N GLU A 69 1.40 -9.23 -0.41
CA GLU A 69 0.94 -10.61 -0.54
C GLU A 69 -0.34 -10.73 -1.38
N VAL A 70 -1.19 -9.70 -1.34
CA VAL A 70 -2.42 -9.61 -2.14
C VAL A 70 -2.28 -8.73 -3.39
N ASP A 71 -1.04 -8.45 -3.82
CA ASP A 71 -0.71 -7.71 -5.05
C ASP A 71 -1.36 -6.31 -5.19
N ILE A 72 -1.56 -5.61 -4.06
CA ILE A 72 -2.06 -4.22 -4.04
C ILE A 72 -0.90 -3.23 -4.10
N VAL A 73 0.25 -3.61 -3.54
CA VAL A 73 1.47 -2.80 -3.57
C VAL A 73 2.66 -3.64 -4.00
N ARG A 74 3.60 -3.00 -4.69
CA ARG A 74 4.92 -3.58 -5.00
C ARG A 74 6.02 -2.85 -4.25
N SER A 75 7.18 -3.49 -4.17
CA SER A 75 8.38 -2.89 -3.57
C SER A 75 9.61 -3.04 -4.45
N SER A 76 10.47 -2.02 -4.41
CA SER A 76 11.77 -1.99 -5.07
C SER A 76 12.88 -1.64 -4.07
N PRO A 77 14.05 -2.29 -4.11
CA PRO A 77 15.17 -1.93 -3.27
C PRO A 77 15.73 -0.55 -3.63
N VAL A 78 16.02 0.25 -2.61
CA VAL A 78 16.70 1.54 -2.72
C VAL A 78 18.00 1.46 -1.93
N ASN A 79 19.11 1.76 -2.60
CA ASN A 79 20.46 1.83 -2.02
C ASN A 79 20.88 0.57 -1.22
N GLY A 80 20.33 -0.60 -1.59
CA GLY A 80 20.66 -1.90 -1.00
C GLY A 80 20.23 -2.12 0.46
N LYS A 81 19.60 -1.14 1.12
CA LYS A 81 19.26 -1.21 2.56
C LYS A 81 17.80 -0.93 2.87
N SER A 82 17.04 -0.35 1.93
CA SER A 82 15.65 0.06 2.16
C SER A 82 14.75 -0.41 1.03
N LEU A 83 13.46 -0.55 1.34
CA LEU A 83 12.42 -0.79 0.34
C LEU A 83 11.65 0.49 0.12
N ARG A 84 11.40 0.79 -1.16
CA ARG A 84 10.43 1.79 -1.60
C ARG A 84 9.21 1.07 -2.15
N TRP A 85 8.04 1.56 -1.78
CA TRP A 85 6.74 0.94 -2.00
C TRP A 85 5.96 1.78 -2.98
N PHE A 86 5.21 1.11 -3.85
CA PHE A 86 4.41 1.72 -4.91
C PHE A 86 3.05 1.04 -4.93
N ILE A 87 2.02 1.79 -5.31
CA ILE A 87 0.75 1.18 -5.71
C ILE A 87 0.98 0.41 -7.02
N ASN A 88 0.27 -0.70 -7.20
CA ASN A 88 0.29 -1.46 -8.44
C ASN A 88 -0.57 -0.82 -9.52
#